data_AF-A0A1L3SXL0-F1
#
_entry.id   AF-A0A1L3SXL0-F1
#
_cell.length_a   1.000
_cell.length_b   1.000
_cell.length_c   1.000
_cell.angle_alpha   90.00
_cell.angle_beta   90.00
_cell.angle_gamma   90.00
#
_symmetry.space_group_name_H-M   'P 1'
#
loop_
_entity.id
_entity.type
_entity.pdbx_description
1 polymer ?
#
loop_
_entity_poly.entity_id
_entity_poly.type
_entity_poly.pdbx_seq_one_letter_code
_entity_poly.pdbx_strand_id
1 'polypeptide(L)' 'MNKFVKAMDEWLTTQGLDQGEINMISELKKRAGQGEEPLRAIALFYRQVMPETVISAVNKARAQGKCKCYPD' A
#
# COMPACT_ATOMS: atom_id res chain seq x y z
N MET A 1 4.75 10.10 -14.41
CA MET A 1 4.20 8.97 -13.62
C MET A 1 4.45 9.26 -12.14
N ASN A 2 3.42 9.21 -11.29
CA ASN A 2 3.53 9.56 -9.87
C ASN A 2 4.45 8.55 -9.12
N LYS A 3 5.43 9.04 -8.35
CA LYS A 3 6.34 8.22 -7.53
C LYS A 3 5.60 7.24 -6.61
N PHE A 4 4.42 7.63 -6.12
CA PHE A 4 3.58 6.79 -5.27
C PHE A 4 2.91 5.66 -6.05
N VAL A 5 2.47 5.90 -7.28
CA VAL A 5 1.91 4.85 -8.14
C VAL A 5 2.97 3.79 -8.42
N LYS A 6 4.20 4.21 -8.76
CA LYS A 6 5.32 3.30 -8.96
C LYS A 6 5.65 2.48 -7.71
N ALA A 7 5.60 3.11 -6.53
CA ALA A 7 5.81 2.41 -5.26
C ALA A 7 4.71 1.36 -5.02
N MET A 8 3.44 1.67 -5.29
CA MET A 8 2.35 0.71 -5.13
C MET A 8 2.40 -0.41 -6.18
N ASP A 9 2.87 -0.12 -7.41
CA ASP A 9 3.17 -1.17 -8.40
C ASP A 9 4.21 -2.15 -7.88
N GLU A 10 5.29 -1.64 -7.27
CA GLU A 10 6.31 -2.48 -6.66
C GLU A 10 5.73 -3.35 -5.53
N TRP A 11 4.85 -2.78 -4.69
CA TRP A 11 4.19 -3.52 -3.62
C TRP A 11 3.29 -4.63 -4.14
N LEU A 12 2.56 -4.41 -5.25
CA LEU A 12 1.70 -5.43 -5.86
C LEU A 12 2.47 -6.64 -6.38
N THR A 13 3.79 -6.51 -6.60
CA THR A 13 4.64 -7.66 -6.95
C THR A 13 5.08 -8.49 -5.73
N THR A 14 4.70 -8.12 -4.51
CA THR A 14 5.07 -8.84 -3.28
C THR A 14 4.51 -10.25 -3.31
N GLN A 15 5.38 -11.25 -3.16
CA GLN A 15 4.94 -12.65 -3.08
C GLN A 15 4.23 -12.93 -1.75
N GLY A 16 3.18 -13.74 -1.78
CA GLY A 16 2.43 -14.16 -0.59
C GLY A 16 1.38 -13.15 -0.12
N LEU A 17 1.03 -12.17 -0.95
CA LEU A 17 -0.11 -11.31 -0.66
C LEU A 17 -1.43 -12.10 -0.76
N ASP A 18 -2.33 -11.89 0.19
CA ASP A 18 -3.71 -12.35 0.10
C ASP A 18 -4.58 -11.36 -0.70
N GLN A 19 -5.82 -11.76 -1.00
CA GLN A 19 -6.73 -10.93 -1.79
C GLN A 19 -7.08 -9.59 -1.11
N GLY A 20 -7.16 -9.56 0.22
CA GLY A 20 -7.45 -8.35 0.98
C GLY A 20 -6.31 -7.34 0.88
N GLU A 21 -5.08 -7.82 1.00
CA GLU A 21 -3.86 -7.01 0.86
C GLU A 21 -3.72 -6.47 -0.57
N ILE A 22 -3.96 -7.31 -1.59
CA ILE A 22 -3.95 -6.90 -3.00
C ILE A 22 -4.99 -5.80 -3.26
N ASN A 23 -6.21 -5.96 -2.74
CA ASN A 23 -7.27 -4.98 -2.90
C ASN A 23 -6.90 -3.65 -2.23
N MET A 24 -6.37 -3.70 -1.01
CA MET A 24 -5.89 -2.52 -0.27
C MET A 24 -4.79 -1.78 -1.04
N ILE A 25 -3.75 -2.48 -1.52
CA ILE A 25 -2.64 -1.87 -2.27
C ILE A 25 -3.14 -1.30 -3.60
N SER A 26 -4.10 -1.96 -4.25
CA SER A 26 -4.72 -1.46 -5.49
C SER A 26 -5.50 -0.16 -5.26
N GLU A 27 -6.23 -0.03 -4.15
CA GLU A 27 -6.92 1.22 -3.80
C GLU A 27 -5.91 2.32 -3.44
N LEU A 28 -4.83 1.99 -2.70
CA LEU A 28 -3.73 2.91 -2.45
C LEU A 28 -3.12 3.43 -3.77
N LYS A 29 -2.88 2.54 -4.74
CA LYS A 29 -2.39 2.91 -6.08
C LYS A 29 -3.35 3.85 -6.80
N LYS A 30 -4.65 3.56 -6.75
CA LYS A 30 -5.69 4.40 -7.36
C LYS A 30 -5.70 5.80 -6.76
N ARG A 31 -5.60 5.92 -5.44
CA ARG A 31 -5.55 7.23 -4.74
C ARG A 31 -4.23 7.96 -4.94
N ALA A 32 -3.12 7.22 -5.01
CA ALA A 32 -1.84 7.78 -5.46
C ALA A 32 -1.96 8.42 -6.85
N GLY A 33 -2.75 7.83 -7.77
CA GLY A 33 -3.03 8.45 -9.06
C GLY A 33 -3.72 9.83 -8.98
N GLN A 34 -4.39 10.13 -7.87
CA GLN A 34 -5.11 11.38 -7.63
C GLN A 34 -4.28 12.44 -6.87
N GLY A 35 -3.19 12.04 -6.21
CA GLY A 35 -2.30 12.95 -5.48
C GLY A 35 -1.81 12.36 -4.15
N GLU A 36 -1.03 13.16 -3.42
CA GLU A 36 -0.49 12.77 -2.11
C GLU A 36 -1.55 12.82 -1.00
N GLU A 37 -2.40 13.85 -0.97
CA GLU A 37 -3.47 13.96 0.03
C GLU A 37 -4.49 12.81 -0.05
N PRO A 38 -5.04 12.44 -1.22
CA PRO A 38 -5.95 11.30 -1.33
C PRO A 38 -5.30 9.98 -0.90
N LEU A 39 -4.02 9.78 -1.22
CA LEU A 39 -3.25 8.62 -0.79
C LEU A 39 -3.14 8.57 0.74
N ARG A 40 -2.75 9.69 1.36
CA ARG A 40 -2.59 9.77 2.81
C ARG A 40 -3.92 9.53 3.53
N ALA A 41 -5.00 10.12 3.04
CA ALA A 41 -6.33 9.94 3.61
C ALA A 41 -6.77 8.46 3.61
N ILE A 42 -6.61 7.75 2.49
CA ILE A 42 -6.99 6.34 2.44
C ILE A 42 -6.04 5.42 3.23
N ALA A 43 -4.75 5.76 3.28
CA ALA A 43 -3.77 4.99 4.04
C ALA A 43 -4.04 5.10 5.55
N LEU A 44 -4.39 6.29 6.04
CA LEU A 44 -4.84 6.51 7.42
C LEU A 44 -6.12 5.73 7.72
N PHE A 45 -7.09 5.74 6.80
CA PHE A 45 -8.32 4.96 6.94
C PHE A 45 -8.00 3.47 7.11
N TYR A 46 -7.23 2.85 6.21
CA TYR A 46 -6.89 1.43 6.30
C TYR A 46 -6.11 1.08 7.56
N ARG A 47 -5.19 1.94 8.01
CA ARG A 47 -4.47 1.74 9.26
C ARG A 47 -5.39 1.71 10.48
N GLN A 48 -6.51 2.41 10.44
CA GLN A 48 -7.51 2.43 11.52
C GLN A 48 -8.48 1.25 11.44
N VAL A 49 -9.00 0.95 10.24
CA VAL A 49 -10.08 -0.05 10.08
C VAL A 49 -9.60 -1.47 9.82
N MET A 50 -8.38 -1.63 9.28
CA MET A 50 -7.79 -2.91 8.91
C MET A 50 -6.29 -2.97 9.28
N PRO A 51 -5.92 -2.70 10.56
CA PRO A 51 -4.53 -2.60 10.99
C PRO A 51 -3.74 -3.88 10.71
N GLU A 52 -4.35 -5.06 10.88
CA GLU A 52 -3.68 -6.34 10.66
C GLU A 52 -3.32 -6.56 9.18
N THR A 53 -4.22 -6.21 8.26
CA THR A 53 -3.97 -6.25 6.81
C THR A 53 -2.84 -5.31 6.42
N VAL A 54 -2.82 -4.09 6.98
CA VAL A 54 -1.74 -3.13 6.75
C VAL A 54 -0.41 -3.68 7.26
N ILE A 55 -0.36 -4.16 8.50
CA ILE A 55 0.86 -4.70 9.12
C ILE A 55 1.38 -5.89 8.31
N SER A 56 0.51 -6.84 7.96
CA SER A 56 0.87 -8.02 7.20
C SER A 56 1.43 -7.66 5.81
N ALA A 57 0.73 -6.83 5.03
CA ALA A 57 1.18 -6.42 3.70
C ALA A 57 2.52 -5.67 3.76
N VAL A 58 2.67 -4.74 4.70
CA VAL A 58 3.91 -3.96 4.89
C VAL A 58 5.07 -4.86 5.26
N ASN A 59 4.87 -5.82 6.16
CA ASN A 59 5.92 -6.77 6.57
C ASN A 59 6.36 -7.65 5.40
N LYS A 60 5.42 -8.19 4.61
CA LYS A 60 5.72 -8.98 3.41
C LYS A 60 6.51 -8.16 2.39
N ALA A 61 6.09 -6.93 2.12
CA ALA A 61 6.77 -6.03 1.18
C ALA A 61 8.16 -5.64 1.68
N ARG A 62 8.33 -5.36 2.99
CA ARG A 62 9.63 -5.04 3.62
C ARG A 62 10.60 -6.21 3.57
N ALA A 63 10.13 -7.42 3.88
CA ALA A 63 10.95 -8.63 3.82
C ALA A 63 11.52 -8.90 2.41
N GLN A 64 10.88 -8.34 1.37
CA GLN A 64 11.30 -8.45 -0.03
C GLN A 64 11.97 -7.16 -0.55
N GLY A 65 12.24 -6.17 0.30
CA GLY A 65 12.90 -4.92 -0.08
C GLY A 65 12.02 -3.93 -0.87
N LYS A 66 10.72 -4.19 -0.99
CA LYS A 66 9.76 -3.43 -1.83
C LYS A 66 9.10 -2.26 -1.10
N CYS A 67 9.12 -2.25 0.23
CA CYS A 67 8.55 -1.19 1.06
C CYS A 67 9.62 -0.51 1.91
N LYS A 68 9.86 0.79 1.67
CA LYS A 68 10.70 1.63 2.54
C LYS A 68 9.88 2.30 3.65
N CYS A 69 8.71 2.84 3.30
CA CYS A 69 7.77 3.45 4.23
C CYS A 69 6.33 3.17 3.81
N TYR A 70 5.43 3.09 4.79
CA TYR A 70 3.99 3.13 4.54
C TYR A 70 3.56 4.61 4.44
N PRO A 71 2.60 4.98 3.58
CA PRO A 71 2.10 6.36 3.54
C PRO A 71 1.32 6.69 4.81
N ASP A 72 1.83 7.57 5.66
CA ASP A 72 1.18 8.05 6.90
C ASP A 72 1.20 9.57 7.07
#